data_AF-A0A7Y2URB5-F1
#
_entry.id   AF-A0A7Y2URB5-F1
#
_cell.length_a   1.000
_cell.length_b   1.000
_cell.length_c   1.000
_cell.angle_alpha   90.00
_cell.angle_beta   90.00
_cell.angle_gamma   90.00
#
_symmetry.space_group_name_H-M   'P 1'
#
loop_
_entity.id
_entity.type
_entity.pdbx_description
1 polymer ?
#
loop_
_entity_poly.entity_id
_entity_poly.type
_entity_poly.pdbx_seq_one_letter_code
_entity_poly.pdbx_strand_id
1 'polypeptide(L)'
;AKLRVEDEVTLMRNDATRLGPWPNAPFDLVFLDPPYGKGMGEKALAAARAGGWLAPGAMIVWEESAPMQPPEGFSWIDTRKYGDTHVTLLELAT
;
A
#
# COMPACT_ATOMS: atom_id res chain seq x y z
N ALA A 1 -8.94 22.62 -9.96
CA ALA A 1 -10.36 22.29 -9.63
C ALA A 1 -10.37 21.29 -8.47
N LYS A 2 -11.42 21.26 -7.62
CA LYS A 2 -11.58 20.24 -6.56
C LYS A 2 -12.42 19.08 -7.10
N LEU A 3 -12.13 17.84 -6.66
CA LEU A 3 -12.86 16.64 -7.10
C LEU A 3 -14.28 16.51 -6.52
N ARG A 4 -14.56 17.09 -5.34
CA ARG A 4 -15.89 17.09 -4.68
C ARG A 4 -16.47 15.69 -4.41
N VAL A 5 -15.63 14.80 -3.88
CA VAL A 5 -15.97 13.40 -3.59
C VAL A 5 -15.95 13.12 -2.08
N GLU A 6 -16.18 14.14 -1.25
CA GLU A 6 -16.07 14.03 0.20
C GLU A 6 -17.01 12.96 0.78
N ASP A 7 -18.20 12.77 0.19
CA ASP A 7 -19.18 11.75 0.58
C ASP A 7 -18.77 10.31 0.19
N GLU A 8 -17.77 10.17 -0.69
CA GLU A 8 -17.20 8.88 -1.11
C GLU A 8 -15.88 8.57 -0.39
N VAL A 9 -15.44 9.43 0.55
CA VAL A 9 -14.17 9.30 1.26
C VAL A 9 -14.41 8.99 2.73
N THR A 10 -13.83 7.90 3.19
CA THR A 10 -13.70 7.62 4.63
C THR A 10 -12.31 7.99 5.11
N LEU A 11 -12.21 8.94 6.05
CA LEU A 11 -10.95 9.28 6.72
C LEU A 11 -10.78 8.45 7.99
N MET A 12 -9.70 7.66 8.05
CA MET A 12 -9.36 6.83 9.21
C MET A 12 -8.11 7.38 9.89
N ARG A 13 -8.20 7.75 11.18
CA ARG A 13 -7.04 8.19 11.99
C ARG A 13 -6.40 7.02 12.72
N ASN A 14 -5.69 6.17 11.97
CA ASN A 14 -5.02 4.98 12.50
C ASN A 14 -3.53 4.94 12.12
N ASP A 15 -2.77 4.14 12.87
CA ASP A 15 -1.41 3.74 12.48
C ASP A 15 -1.51 2.60 11.44
N ALA A 16 -1.00 2.83 10.23
CA ALA A 16 -1.03 1.87 9.13
C ALA A 16 -0.26 0.57 9.43
N THR A 17 0.67 0.59 10.40
CA THR A 17 1.36 -0.62 10.86
C THR A 17 0.50 -1.47 11.80
N ARG A 18 -0.70 -0.99 12.18
CA ARG A 18 -1.60 -1.60 13.16
C ARG A 18 -3.09 -1.45 12.77
N LEU A 19 -3.42 -1.70 11.50
CA LEU A 19 -4.76 -1.47 10.94
C LEU A 19 -5.89 -2.29 11.58
N GLY A 20 -5.58 -3.50 12.06
CA GLY A 20 -6.61 -4.43 12.55
C GLY A 20 -7.47 -5.02 11.42
N PRO A 21 -8.56 -5.75 11.77
CA PRO A 21 -9.44 -6.37 10.77
C PRO A 21 -10.28 -5.33 10.01
N TRP A 22 -10.43 -5.55 8.70
CA TRP A 22 -11.32 -4.79 7.83
C TRP A 22 -12.61 -5.58 7.56
N PRO A 23 -13.79 -5.07 7.98
CA PRO A 23 -15.04 -5.82 7.85
C PRO A 23 -15.73 -5.66 6.48
N ASN A 24 -15.23 -4.78 5.60
CA ASN A 24 -15.87 -4.47 4.32
C ASN A 24 -15.12 -5.11 3.14
N ALA A 25 -15.57 -4.81 1.91
CA ALA A 25 -14.88 -5.23 0.70
C ALA A 25 -13.41 -4.76 0.72
N PRO A 26 -12.44 -5.64 0.38
CA PRO A 26 -11.04 -5.28 0.35
C PRO A 26 -10.74 -4.34 -0.84
N PHE A 27 -9.55 -3.74 -0.83
CA PHE A 27 -9.12 -2.77 -1.83
C PHE A 27 -8.32 -3.44 -2.96
N ASP A 28 -8.63 -3.07 -4.19
CA ASP A 28 -7.92 -3.52 -5.39
C ASP A 28 -6.68 -2.68 -5.71
N LEU A 29 -6.62 -1.43 -5.21
CA LEU A 29 -5.52 -0.49 -5.42
C LEU A 29 -5.16 0.20 -4.10
N VAL A 30 -3.89 0.14 -3.72
CA VAL A 30 -3.37 0.74 -2.49
C VAL A 30 -2.16 1.61 -2.81
N PHE A 31 -2.20 2.84 -2.32
CA PHE A 31 -1.05 3.76 -2.32
C PHE A 31 -0.35 3.68 -0.95
N LEU A 32 0.96 3.45 -0.97
CA LEU A 32 1.79 3.27 0.21
C LEU A 32 2.98 4.23 0.16
N ASP A 33 2.90 5.31 0.92
CA ASP A 33 3.97 6.30 1.10
C ASP A 33 4.35 6.40 2.59
N PRO A 34 5.15 5.44 3.09
CA PRO A 34 5.60 5.44 4.47
C PRO A 34 6.76 6.42 4.65
N PRO A 35 7.10 6.82 5.89
CA PRO A 35 8.35 7.53 6.14
C PRO A 35 9.56 6.69 5.67
N TYR A 36 10.36 7.28 4.77
CA TYR A 36 11.45 6.61 4.06
C TYR A 36 12.52 6.03 4.98
N GLY A 37 13.05 4.87 4.58
CA GLY A 37 14.19 4.20 5.25
C GLY A 37 13.89 3.63 6.64
N LYS A 38 12.62 3.55 7.06
CA LYS A 38 12.22 3.04 8.38
C LYS A 38 11.62 1.62 8.38
N GLY A 39 11.54 0.97 7.21
CA GLY A 39 10.91 -0.35 7.07
C GLY A 39 9.43 -0.36 7.46
N MET A 40 8.77 0.80 7.44
CA MET A 40 7.35 0.91 7.82
C MET A 40 6.41 0.43 6.73
N GLY A 41 6.82 0.50 5.45
CA GLY A 41 6.03 -0.02 4.33
C GLY A 41 5.78 -1.53 4.44
N GLU A 42 6.83 -2.32 4.72
CA GLU A 42 6.70 -3.77 4.92
C GLU A 42 5.73 -4.11 6.05
N LYS A 43 5.84 -3.39 7.18
CA LYS A 43 4.95 -3.57 8.33
C LYS A 43 3.51 -3.21 8.01
N ALA A 44 3.29 -2.14 7.25
CA ALA A 44 1.96 -1.73 6.82
C ALA A 44 1.33 -2.75 5.87
N LEU A 45 2.08 -3.29 4.90
CA LEU A 45 1.58 -4.34 4.01
C LEU A 45 1.26 -5.64 4.76
N ALA A 46 2.11 -6.04 5.72
CA ALA A 46 1.83 -7.19 6.56
C ALA A 46 0.54 -7.00 7.39
N ALA A 47 0.35 -5.82 7.98
CA ALA A 47 -0.86 -5.49 8.72
C ALA A 47 -2.11 -5.45 7.82
N ALA A 48 -2.01 -4.86 6.64
CA ALA A 48 -3.10 -4.79 5.67
C ALA A 48 -3.51 -6.19 5.18
N ARG A 49 -2.54 -7.04 4.82
CA ARG A 49 -2.80 -8.42 4.41
C ARG A 49 -3.45 -9.23 5.52
N ALA A 50 -2.90 -9.19 6.73
CA ALA A 50 -3.45 -9.92 7.88
C ALA A 50 -4.86 -9.43 8.28
N GLY A 51 -5.14 -8.15 8.09
CA GLY A 51 -6.44 -7.56 8.37
C GLY A 51 -7.50 -7.76 7.30
N GLY A 52 -7.18 -8.37 6.16
CA GLY A 52 -8.13 -8.55 5.05
C GLY A 52 -8.41 -7.27 4.27
N TRP A 53 -7.47 -6.33 4.25
CA TRP A 53 -7.60 -5.06 3.52
C TRP A 53 -7.34 -5.20 2.02
N LEU A 54 -6.62 -6.24 1.60
CA LEU A 54 -6.12 -6.38 0.23
C LEU A 54 -6.90 -7.46 -0.51
N ALA A 55 -7.42 -7.11 -1.69
CA ALA A 55 -8.07 -8.08 -2.55
C ALA A 55 -7.03 -9.04 -3.14
N PRO A 56 -7.40 -10.30 -3.50
CA PRO A 56 -6.53 -11.13 -4.32
C PRO A 56 -6.15 -10.39 -5.61
N GLY A 57 -4.86 -10.30 -5.94
CA GLY A 57 -4.39 -9.51 -7.07
C GLY A 57 -4.38 -7.99 -6.86
N ALA A 58 -4.52 -7.50 -5.61
CA ALA A 58 -4.47 -6.07 -5.34
C ALA A 58 -3.12 -5.46 -5.76
N MET A 59 -3.18 -4.32 -6.45
CA MET A 59 -2.02 -3.55 -6.86
C MET A 59 -1.57 -2.60 -5.75
N ILE A 60 -0.28 -2.65 -5.42
CA ILE A 60 0.35 -1.76 -4.46
C ILE A 60 1.27 -0.80 -5.20
N VAL A 61 1.09 0.49 -4.97
CA VAL A 61 1.97 1.56 -5.42
C VAL A 61 2.80 2.02 -4.22
N TRP A 62 4.05 1.58 -4.13
CA TRP A 62 4.90 1.84 -2.97
C TRP A 62 6.01 2.84 -3.30
N GLU A 63 5.97 3.99 -2.63
CA GLU A 63 7.00 5.02 -2.68
C GLU A 63 8.09 4.84 -1.63
N GLU A 64 9.35 4.94 -2.04
CA GLU A 64 10.51 4.89 -1.14
C GLU A 64 11.74 5.56 -1.80
N SER A 65 12.78 5.84 -1.00
CA SER A 65 14.07 6.38 -1.46
C SER A 65 14.88 5.41 -2.35
N ALA A 66 14.55 4.13 -2.36
CA ALA A 66 15.20 3.08 -3.13
C ALA A 66 14.17 2.07 -3.67
N PRO A 67 14.50 1.28 -4.71
CA PRO A 67 13.66 0.16 -5.14
C PRO A 67 13.37 -0.81 -4.01
N MET A 68 12.11 -1.18 -3.84
CA MET A 68 11.70 -2.14 -2.81
C MET A 68 11.64 -3.55 -3.38
N GLN A 69 12.15 -4.51 -2.62
CA GLN A 69 11.92 -5.91 -2.91
C GLN A 69 10.50 -6.30 -2.47
N PRO A 70 9.79 -7.15 -3.24
CA PRO A 70 8.48 -7.63 -2.81
C PRO A 70 8.60 -8.38 -1.48
N PRO A 71 7.81 -8.02 -0.45
CA PRO A 71 7.71 -8.81 0.76
C PRO A 71 6.96 -10.11 0.47
N GLU A 72 6.99 -11.04 1.43
CA GLU A 72 6.35 -12.35 1.29
C GLU A 72 4.86 -12.25 0.90
N GLY A 73 4.47 -13.00 -0.13
CA GLY A 73 3.13 -13.01 -0.68
C GLY A 73 2.84 -11.90 -1.69
N PHE A 74 3.83 -11.07 -2.03
CA PHE A 74 3.74 -10.10 -3.11
C PHE A 74 4.68 -10.48 -4.25
N SER A 75 4.26 -10.18 -5.48
CA SER A 75 5.06 -10.28 -6.69
C SER A 75 5.45 -8.89 -7.18
N TRP A 76 6.64 -8.79 -7.78
CA TRP A 76 7.10 -7.55 -8.42
C TRP A 76 6.42 -7.37 -9.78
N ILE A 77 5.93 -6.15 -10.06
CA ILE A 77 5.40 -5.77 -11.38
C ILE A 77 6.39 -4.87 -12.13
N ASP A 78 6.79 -3.75 -11.51
CA ASP A 78 7.60 -2.70 -12.14
C ASP A 78 8.28 -1.82 -11.07
N THR A 79 9.34 -1.10 -11.45
CA THR A 79 9.93 -0.04 -10.63
C THR A 79 10.30 1.16 -11.50
N ARG A 80 9.90 2.35 -11.05
CA ARG A 80 10.18 3.61 -11.74
C ARG A 80 10.87 4.58 -10.82
N LYS A 81 11.80 5.39 -11.37
CA LYS A 81 12.53 6.42 -10.64
C LYS A 81 12.07 7.81 -11.06
N TYR A 82 11.79 8.66 -10.09
CA TYR A 82 11.39 10.06 -10.27
C TYR A 82 12.20 10.94 -9.31
N GLY A 83 13.27 11.56 -9.82
CA GLY A 83 14.21 12.29 -8.97
C GLY A 83 14.86 11.35 -7.94
N ASP A 84 14.67 11.64 -6.66
CA ASP A 84 15.16 10.82 -5.53
C ASP A 84 14.16 9.77 -5.04
N THR A 85 12.95 9.74 -5.60
CA THR A 85 11.89 8.79 -5.24
C THR A 85 11.84 7.61 -6.21
N HIS A 86 11.63 6.42 -5.68
CA HIS A 86 11.31 5.21 -6.42
C HIS A 86 9.87 4.81 -6.14
N VAL A 87 9.13 4.51 -7.21
CA VAL A 87 7.80 3.90 -7.14
C VAL A 87 7.97 2.44 -7.52
N THR A 88 7.68 1.53 -6.60
CA THR A 88 7.66 0.09 -6.84
C THR A 88 6.21 -0.37 -6.93
N LEU A 89 5.86 -1.01 -8.05
CA LEU A 89 4.55 -1.62 -8.26
C LEU A 89 4.62 -3.09 -7.90
N LEU A 90 3.74 -3.51 -6.99
CA LEU A 90 3.61 -4.89 -6.53
C LEU A 90 2.19 -5.39 -6.73
N GLU A 91 2.02 -6.70 -6.80
CA GLU A 91 0.72 -7.37 -6.78
C GLU A 91 0.66 -8.32 -5.58
N LEU A 92 -0.49 -8.43 -4.91
CA LEU A 92 -0.72 -9.51 -3.95
C LEU A 92 -0.89 -10.83 -4.73
N ALA A 93 0.08 -11.73 -4.58
CA ALA A 93 0.05 -13.03 -5.24
C ALA A 93 -1.20 -13.83 -4.81
N THR A 94 -1.83 -14.48 -5.78
CA THR A 94 -3.07 -15.26 -5.61
C THR A 94 -2.84 -16.57 -4.88
#